data_AF-A0A6A7C469-F1
#
_entry.id   AF-A0A6A7C469-F1
#
_cell.length_a   1.000
_cell.length_b   1.000
_cell.length_c   1.000
_cell.angle_alpha   90.00
_cell.angle_beta   90.00
_cell.angle_gamma   90.00
#
_symmetry.space_group_name_H-M   'P 1'
#
loop_
_entity.id
_entity.type
_entity.pdbx_description
1 polymer ?
#
loop_
_entity_poly.entity_id
_entity_poly.type
_entity_poly.pdbx_seq_one_letter_code
_entity_poly.pdbx_strand_id
1 'polypeptide(L)'
;FRRLSTDLPKDPVYPADLKELGFKQTDDGHFVNIETGEYFAYRHTNNDRANEVRREAMTQCIRSAVFEALKEFDIKPLYCHGDTYSETADGPAVPILTTSRQSLKAKREVVMLVGEYNHDLGIFAYRLLMNEGGMEEGSVIGLLKQLQTLARPPGVIIFNPGQLLYSHKEKQAMSQTSWLARNKESALHEHYRIHPVHNYVTGHTTPNEHVATVLKYVVPEITHEGAKLYTIAISDGCENMLKAIDVQLEEDSDAWIGGAVEAFALMQTTHRPHEIKNAALRMFLNLRGRGWVTALDVPPGKLIALP
;
A
#
# COMPACT_ATOMS: atom_id res chain seq x y z
N PHE A 1 7.36 -40.70 -23.18
CA PHE A 1 7.69 -40.56 -21.75
C PHE A 1 6.62 -39.72 -21.07
N ARG A 2 5.86 -40.28 -20.13
CA ARG A 2 4.87 -39.55 -19.33
C ARG A 2 5.55 -39.24 -18.00
N ARG A 3 5.85 -37.96 -17.71
CA ARG A 3 6.40 -37.57 -16.41
C ARG A 3 5.34 -37.84 -15.34
N LEU A 4 5.66 -38.64 -14.32
CA LEU A 4 4.79 -38.80 -13.16
C LEU A 4 4.91 -37.55 -12.29
N SER A 5 3.88 -37.24 -11.50
CA SER A 5 3.89 -36.08 -10.59
C SER A 5 5.05 -36.13 -9.59
N THR A 6 5.51 -37.32 -9.22
CA THR A 6 6.67 -37.57 -8.35
C THR A 6 8.01 -37.18 -8.98
N ASP A 7 8.08 -37.09 -10.30
CA ASP A 7 9.30 -36.80 -11.05
C ASP A 7 9.41 -35.31 -11.42
N LEU A 8 8.46 -34.49 -10.99
CA LEU A 8 8.49 -33.05 -11.21
C LEU A 8 9.55 -32.41 -10.29
N PRO A 9 10.27 -31.38 -10.78
CA PRO A 9 11.23 -30.66 -9.96
C PRO A 9 10.51 -30.02 -8.78
N LYS A 10 11.04 -30.22 -7.57
CA LYS A 10 10.53 -29.56 -6.36
C LYS A 10 10.53 -28.05 -6.55
N ASP A 11 9.53 -27.38 -5.98
CA ASP A 11 9.54 -25.92 -5.95
C ASP A 11 10.72 -25.44 -5.08
N PRO A 12 11.53 -24.47 -5.53
CA PRO A 12 12.57 -23.90 -4.70
C PRO A 12 11.96 -23.28 -3.45
N VAL A 13 12.65 -23.41 -2.31
CA VAL A 13 12.19 -22.86 -1.03
C VAL A 13 13.31 -21.99 -0.49
N TYR A 14 12.96 -20.75 -0.16
CA TYR A 14 13.83 -19.83 0.55
C TYR A 14 13.12 -19.42 1.85
N PRO A 15 13.80 -19.52 3.00
CA PRO A 15 13.26 -19.06 4.26
C PRO A 15 13.13 -17.53 4.24
N ALA A 16 12.03 -17.01 4.79
CA ALA A 16 11.84 -15.57 4.98
C ALA A 16 12.58 -15.08 6.24
N ASP A 17 13.90 -15.31 6.26
CA ASP A 17 14.83 -14.85 7.28
C ASP A 17 16.03 -14.16 6.58
N LEU A 18 16.34 -12.93 6.99
CA LEU A 18 17.39 -12.14 6.33
C LEU A 18 18.74 -12.85 6.38
N LYS A 19 19.11 -13.43 7.53
CA LYS A 19 20.42 -14.06 7.71
C LYS A 19 20.52 -15.33 6.89
N GLU A 20 19.47 -16.14 6.88
CA GLU A 20 19.42 -17.36 6.05
C GLU A 20 19.41 -17.05 4.54
N LEU A 21 18.92 -15.87 4.15
CA LEU A 21 19.04 -15.36 2.77
C LEU A 21 20.43 -14.77 2.44
N GLY A 22 21.32 -14.64 3.44
CA GLY A 22 22.64 -14.05 3.31
C GLY A 22 22.67 -12.52 3.40
N PHE A 23 21.63 -11.90 3.98
CA PHE A 23 21.48 -10.44 4.10
C PHE A 23 21.39 -9.98 5.56
N LYS A 24 21.71 -8.72 5.79
CA LYS A 24 21.49 -8.01 7.04
C LYS A 24 20.85 -6.66 6.76
N GLN A 25 20.11 -6.17 7.74
CA GLN A 25 19.75 -4.77 7.80
C GLN A 25 20.88 -3.98 8.47
N THR A 26 21.26 -2.85 7.89
CA THR A 26 22.24 -1.91 8.47
C THR A 26 21.54 -0.88 9.36
N ASP A 27 22.31 -0.18 10.20
CA ASP A 27 21.77 0.81 11.14
C ASP A 27 21.08 2.00 10.45
N ASP A 28 21.51 2.33 9.24
CA ASP A 28 20.92 3.36 8.36
C ASP A 28 19.74 2.82 7.52
N GLY A 29 19.31 1.57 7.75
CA GLY A 29 18.09 1.02 7.17
C GLY A 29 18.23 0.48 5.75
N HIS A 30 19.43 0.08 5.33
CA HIS A 30 19.67 -0.62 4.07
C HIS A 30 19.70 -2.13 4.26
N PHE A 31 19.38 -2.87 3.19
CA PHE A 31 19.43 -4.32 3.18
C PHE A 31 20.55 -4.79 2.25
N VAL A 32 21.63 -5.31 2.84
CA VAL A 32 22.86 -5.67 2.11
C VAL A 32 23.32 -7.07 2.44
N ASN A 33 24.06 -7.68 1.53
CA ASN A 33 24.66 -8.98 1.74
C ASN A 33 25.62 -8.94 2.95
N ILE A 34 25.58 -9.96 3.80
CA ILE A 34 26.37 -10.02 5.04
C ILE A 34 27.88 -9.99 4.77
N GLU A 35 28.31 -10.68 3.71
CA GLU A 35 29.71 -10.89 3.37
C GLU A 35 30.25 -9.80 2.44
N THR A 36 29.51 -9.48 1.37
CA THR A 36 29.99 -8.56 0.31
C THR A 36 29.57 -7.11 0.53
N GLY A 37 28.51 -6.86 1.32
CA GLY A 37 27.90 -5.53 1.44
C GLY A 37 27.12 -5.10 0.20
N GLU A 38 26.94 -5.97 -0.79
CA GLU A 38 26.20 -5.65 -2.01
C GLU A 38 24.67 -5.71 -1.80
N TYR A 39 23.94 -4.96 -2.61
CA TYR A 39 22.48 -4.97 -2.65
C TYR A 39 21.89 -6.26 -3.25
N PHE A 40 20.59 -6.44 -3.07
CA PHE A 40 19.91 -7.65 -3.54
C PHE A 40 19.89 -7.74 -5.08
N ALA A 41 20.52 -8.77 -5.62
CA ALA A 41 20.43 -9.13 -7.04
C ALA A 41 19.28 -10.12 -7.29
N TYR A 42 18.30 -9.70 -8.09
CA TYR A 42 17.17 -10.56 -8.49
C TYR A 42 17.61 -11.80 -9.27
N ARG A 43 18.46 -11.60 -10.29
CA ARG A 43 19.01 -12.69 -11.12
C ARG A 43 20.19 -13.36 -10.44
N HIS A 44 19.90 -14.20 -9.45
CA HIS A 44 20.91 -14.99 -8.75
C HIS A 44 21.13 -16.35 -9.39
N THR A 45 20.11 -16.89 -10.06
CA THR A 45 20.17 -18.17 -10.78
C THR A 45 19.61 -18.02 -12.19
N ASN A 46 19.82 -19.03 -13.05
CA ASN A 46 19.15 -19.14 -14.36
C ASN A 46 17.72 -19.69 -14.26
N ASN A 47 17.18 -19.88 -13.05
CA ASN A 47 15.83 -20.39 -12.81
C ASN A 47 14.93 -19.24 -12.34
N ASP A 48 14.01 -18.80 -13.20
CA ASP A 48 13.09 -17.70 -12.91
C ASP A 48 12.22 -17.96 -11.67
N ARG A 49 11.77 -19.21 -11.48
CA ARG A 49 10.99 -19.58 -10.30
C ARG A 49 11.81 -19.45 -9.02
N ALA A 50 13.06 -19.90 -9.02
CA ALA A 50 13.96 -19.74 -7.87
C ALA A 50 14.22 -18.27 -7.55
N ASN A 51 14.43 -17.43 -8.57
CA ASN A 51 14.60 -16.00 -8.39
C ASN A 51 13.32 -15.32 -7.84
N GLU A 52 12.14 -15.74 -8.31
CA GLU A 52 10.84 -15.24 -7.84
C GLU A 52 10.59 -15.56 -6.37
N VAL A 53 10.74 -16.83 -5.95
CA VAL A 53 10.49 -17.22 -4.55
C VAL A 53 11.53 -16.62 -3.59
N ARG A 54 12.79 -16.47 -4.03
CA ARG A 54 13.83 -15.78 -3.25
C ARG A 54 13.51 -14.31 -3.08
N ARG A 55 13.03 -13.65 -4.15
CA ARG A 55 12.57 -12.25 -4.08
C ARG A 55 11.41 -12.11 -3.09
N GLU A 56 10.42 -12.99 -3.12
CA GLU A 56 9.31 -12.94 -2.15
C GLU A 56 9.78 -13.15 -0.72
N ALA A 57 10.68 -14.10 -0.47
CA ALA A 57 11.26 -14.30 0.86
C ALA A 57 11.96 -13.02 1.37
N MET A 58 12.76 -12.36 0.51
CA MET A 58 13.39 -11.08 0.81
C MET A 58 12.36 -9.96 1.06
N THR A 59 11.34 -9.88 0.19
CA THR A 59 10.23 -8.93 0.30
C THR A 59 9.46 -9.10 1.62
N GLN A 60 9.23 -10.33 2.07
CA GLN A 60 8.60 -10.63 3.36
C GLN A 60 9.47 -10.14 4.52
N CYS A 61 10.78 -10.39 4.49
CA CYS A 61 11.70 -9.88 5.49
C CYS A 61 11.67 -8.35 5.59
N ILE A 62 11.74 -7.67 4.45
CA ILE A 62 11.70 -6.20 4.37
C ILE A 62 10.35 -5.68 4.87
N ARG A 63 9.24 -6.31 4.47
CA ARG A 63 7.90 -5.93 4.94
C ARG A 63 7.83 -6.03 6.46
N SER A 64 8.30 -7.12 7.06
CA SER A 64 8.36 -7.27 8.51
C SER A 64 9.22 -6.19 9.18
N ALA A 65 10.37 -5.85 8.61
CA ALA A 65 11.24 -4.80 9.14
C ALA A 65 10.58 -3.41 9.09
N VAL A 66 9.90 -3.08 7.98
CA VAL A 66 9.12 -1.83 7.87
C VAL A 66 8.00 -1.81 8.90
N PHE A 67 7.25 -2.90 9.05
CA PHE A 67 6.17 -3.00 10.05
C PHE A 67 6.68 -2.87 11.50
N GLU A 68 7.89 -3.37 11.79
CA GLU A 68 8.51 -3.17 13.10
C GLU A 68 8.87 -1.69 13.32
N ALA A 69 9.49 -1.04 12.33
CA ALA A 69 9.86 0.36 12.40
C ALA A 69 8.64 1.30 12.55
N LEU A 70 7.48 0.92 11.98
CA LEU A 70 6.23 1.68 12.13
C LEU A 70 5.76 1.83 13.58
N LYS A 71 6.15 0.92 14.48
CA LYS A 71 5.79 1.00 15.90
C LYS A 71 6.34 2.25 16.58
N GLU A 72 7.50 2.75 16.14
CA GLU A 72 8.09 4.00 16.65
C GLU A 72 7.21 5.23 16.36
N PHE A 73 6.31 5.12 15.37
CA PHE A 73 5.40 6.17 14.95
C PHE A 73 3.97 5.99 15.48
N ASP A 74 3.75 5.08 16.43
CA ASP A 74 2.42 4.67 16.92
C ASP A 74 1.53 4.13 15.78
N ILE A 75 2.13 3.60 14.70
CA ILE A 75 1.40 3.09 13.56
C ILE A 75 1.25 1.57 13.67
N LYS A 76 0.00 1.12 13.62
CA LYS A 76 -0.36 -0.30 13.67
C LYS A 76 -1.42 -0.64 12.61
N PRO A 77 -1.56 -1.92 12.24
CA PRO A 77 -2.66 -2.37 11.39
C PRO A 77 -4.02 -2.17 12.07
N LEU A 78 -4.99 -1.75 11.27
CA LEU A 78 -6.42 -1.85 11.54
C LEU A 78 -7.04 -2.73 10.44
N TYR A 79 -7.81 -3.72 10.81
CA TYR A 79 -8.30 -4.75 9.89
C TYR A 79 -9.74 -4.43 9.47
N CYS A 80 -9.97 -4.22 8.18
CA CYS A 80 -11.28 -3.92 7.63
C CYS A 80 -12.03 -5.21 7.25
N HIS A 81 -13.26 -5.32 7.73
CA HIS A 81 -14.19 -6.44 7.53
C HIS A 81 -15.46 -5.93 6.85
N GLY A 82 -15.32 -5.46 5.61
CA GLY A 82 -16.39 -4.74 4.93
C GLY A 82 -16.55 -3.33 5.47
N ASP A 83 -17.76 -2.96 5.87
CA ASP A 83 -18.08 -1.65 6.45
C ASP A 83 -17.68 -1.52 7.93
N THR A 84 -17.08 -2.56 8.52
CA THR A 84 -16.60 -2.56 9.91
C THR A 84 -15.09 -2.79 10.00
N TYR A 85 -14.52 -2.63 11.20
CA TYR A 85 -13.10 -2.82 11.44
C TYR A 85 -12.80 -3.34 12.85
N SER A 86 -11.60 -3.88 13.05
CA SER A 86 -11.09 -4.38 14.33
C SER A 86 -9.58 -4.13 14.47
N GLU A 87 -9.07 -4.22 15.69
CA GLU A 87 -7.61 -4.17 15.94
C GLU A 87 -6.92 -5.54 15.75
N THR A 88 -7.70 -6.61 15.54
CA THR A 88 -7.25 -8.00 15.42
C THR A 88 -7.74 -8.62 14.12
N ALA A 89 -6.90 -9.43 13.48
CA ALA A 89 -7.24 -10.11 12.23
C ALA A 89 -8.11 -11.36 12.47
N ASP A 90 -9.35 -11.15 12.94
CA ASP A 90 -10.30 -12.24 13.19
C ASP A 90 -11.03 -12.65 11.91
N GLY A 91 -10.37 -13.51 11.12
CA GLY A 91 -10.89 -14.00 9.84
C GLY A 91 -10.50 -13.14 8.63
N PRO A 92 -11.24 -13.23 7.51
CA PRO A 92 -10.96 -12.46 6.31
C PRO A 92 -11.06 -10.96 6.54
N ALA A 93 -9.93 -10.26 6.32
CA ALA A 93 -9.84 -8.81 6.47
C ALA A 93 -8.80 -8.21 5.52
N VAL A 94 -8.96 -6.94 5.17
CA VAL A 94 -7.95 -6.15 4.45
C VAL A 94 -7.35 -5.13 5.43
N PRO A 95 -6.03 -5.14 5.66
CA PRO A 95 -5.40 -4.20 6.59
C PRO A 95 -5.27 -2.80 5.97
N ILE A 96 -5.45 -1.79 6.83
CA ILE A 96 -4.93 -0.43 6.65
C ILE A 96 -3.94 -0.16 7.80
N LEU A 97 -3.04 0.80 7.67
CA LEU A 97 -2.17 1.23 8.76
C LEU A 97 -2.64 2.57 9.29
N THR A 98 -2.72 2.71 10.61
CA THR A 98 -3.10 3.99 11.21
C THR A 98 -2.27 4.28 12.43
N THR A 99 -2.07 5.57 12.75
CA THR A 99 -1.78 5.94 14.14
C THR A 99 -2.88 5.40 15.06
N SER A 100 -2.63 5.22 16.36
CA SER A 100 -3.64 4.68 17.27
C SER A 100 -4.97 5.45 17.19
N ARG A 101 -6.09 4.75 17.40
CA ARG A 101 -7.43 5.36 17.38
C ARG A 101 -7.56 6.52 18.37
N GLN A 102 -6.93 6.38 19.55
CA GLN A 102 -6.86 7.46 20.53
C GLN A 102 -6.15 8.69 19.97
N SER A 103 -5.02 8.51 19.29
CA SER A 103 -4.29 9.58 18.61
C SER A 103 -5.12 10.23 17.49
N LEU A 104 -5.79 9.43 16.66
CA LEU A 104 -6.67 9.92 15.58
C LEU A 104 -7.89 10.71 16.11
N LYS A 105 -8.48 10.28 17.23
CA LYS A 105 -9.60 10.99 17.86
C LYS A 105 -9.16 12.26 18.60
N ALA A 106 -7.90 12.35 19.02
CA ALA A 106 -7.36 13.52 19.71
C ALA A 106 -6.85 14.61 18.76
N LYS A 107 -6.58 14.27 17.49
CA LYS A 107 -6.01 15.18 16.49
C LYS A 107 -7.06 15.63 15.49
N ARG A 108 -6.97 16.90 15.06
CA ARG A 108 -7.82 17.43 13.98
C ARG A 108 -7.19 17.18 12.63
N GLU A 109 -5.90 17.41 12.48
CA GLU A 109 -5.18 17.20 11.23
C GLU A 109 -4.85 15.71 11.06
N VAL A 110 -5.28 15.13 9.94
CA VAL A 110 -5.00 13.74 9.57
C VAL A 110 -4.43 13.71 8.15
N VAL A 111 -3.28 13.08 7.98
CA VAL A 111 -2.71 12.79 6.68
C VAL A 111 -3.15 11.41 6.25
N MET A 112 -3.78 11.32 5.08
CA MET A 112 -4.12 10.06 4.44
C MET A 112 -3.15 9.79 3.30
N LEU A 113 -2.61 8.58 3.24
CA LEU A 113 -1.79 8.11 2.13
C LEU A 113 -2.48 6.94 1.43
N VAL A 114 -2.81 7.14 0.15
CA VAL A 114 -3.41 6.13 -0.72
C VAL A 114 -2.35 5.65 -1.72
N GLY A 115 -1.87 4.43 -1.55
CA GLY A 115 -0.87 3.83 -2.44
C GLY A 115 -1.45 3.24 -3.72
N GLU A 116 -0.66 2.40 -4.37
CA GLU A 116 -0.97 1.78 -5.67
C GLU A 116 -1.54 0.36 -5.53
N TYR A 117 -2.24 -0.14 -6.56
CA TYR A 117 -2.83 -1.49 -6.56
C TYR A 117 -1.84 -2.65 -6.65
N ASN A 118 -0.55 -2.41 -6.88
CA ASN A 118 0.44 -3.45 -7.10
C ASN A 118 1.56 -3.46 -6.03
N HIS A 119 1.48 -2.56 -5.05
CA HIS A 119 2.43 -2.48 -3.95
C HIS A 119 1.79 -2.91 -2.63
N ASP A 120 2.61 -3.50 -1.76
CA ASP A 120 2.18 -3.88 -0.41
C ASP A 120 1.96 -2.65 0.46
N LEU A 121 1.14 -2.78 1.50
CA LEU A 121 0.77 -1.71 2.40
C LEU A 121 2.01 -1.05 3.05
N GLY A 122 2.11 0.28 2.90
CA GLY A 122 3.24 1.06 3.42
C GLY A 122 4.52 0.99 2.58
N ILE A 123 4.51 0.30 1.44
CA ILE A 123 5.66 0.17 0.53
C ILE A 123 5.44 1.07 -0.69
N PHE A 124 6.47 1.84 -1.06
CA PHE A 124 6.47 2.63 -2.29
C PHE A 124 7.13 1.88 -3.44
N ALA A 125 8.28 1.25 -3.19
CA ALA A 125 8.95 0.44 -4.20
C ALA A 125 9.96 -0.52 -3.57
N TYR A 126 9.79 -1.82 -3.80
CA TYR A 126 10.78 -2.82 -3.38
C TYR A 126 12.15 -2.61 -4.04
N ARG A 127 12.19 -2.04 -5.25
CA ARG A 127 13.46 -1.72 -5.93
C ARG A 127 14.29 -0.70 -5.17
N LEU A 128 13.66 0.26 -4.48
CA LEU A 128 14.37 1.24 -3.66
C LEU A 128 14.79 0.63 -2.33
N LEU A 129 13.89 -0.14 -1.68
CA LEU A 129 14.18 -0.86 -0.43
C LEU A 129 15.35 -1.83 -0.57
N MET A 130 15.45 -2.50 -1.71
CA MET A 130 16.49 -3.48 -2.02
C MET A 130 17.78 -2.85 -2.59
N ASN A 131 17.89 -1.51 -2.59
CA ASN A 131 19.00 -0.77 -3.17
C ASN A 131 19.33 0.49 -2.31
N GLU A 132 19.98 1.49 -2.90
CA GLU A 132 20.45 2.72 -2.23
C GLU A 132 19.36 3.58 -1.53
N GLY A 133 18.07 3.34 -1.78
CA GLY A 133 17.01 4.12 -1.14
C GLY A 133 16.63 3.63 0.27
N GLY A 134 16.95 2.37 0.59
CA GLY A 134 16.68 1.77 1.91
C GLY A 134 15.23 1.89 2.38
N MET A 135 15.04 1.82 3.69
CA MET A 135 13.71 1.95 4.31
C MET A 135 13.05 3.31 4.09
N GLU A 136 13.82 4.41 4.11
CA GLU A 136 13.25 5.76 4.10
C GLU A 136 12.66 6.15 2.76
N GLU A 137 13.35 5.87 1.65
CA GLU A 137 12.86 6.25 0.32
C GLU A 137 11.93 5.21 -0.29
N GLY A 138 12.10 3.94 0.07
CA GLY A 138 11.32 2.85 -0.49
C GLY A 138 10.03 2.51 0.25
N SER A 139 9.77 3.15 1.40
CA SER A 139 8.57 2.94 2.20
C SER A 139 8.06 4.24 2.85
N VAL A 140 6.94 4.15 3.54
CA VAL A 140 6.33 5.29 4.26
C VAL A 140 7.17 5.84 5.41
N ILE A 141 8.23 5.14 5.84
CA ILE A 141 9.08 5.56 6.96
C ILE A 141 9.66 6.96 6.74
N GLY A 142 10.15 7.28 5.53
CA GLY A 142 10.69 8.61 5.23
C GLY A 142 9.63 9.71 5.39
N LEU A 143 8.41 9.47 4.90
CA LEU A 143 7.28 10.39 5.08
C LEU A 143 6.96 10.61 6.56
N LEU A 144 6.92 9.54 7.35
CA LEU A 144 6.59 9.62 8.77
C LEU A 144 7.65 10.39 9.58
N LYS A 145 8.93 10.19 9.27
CA LYS A 145 10.02 10.99 9.85
C LYS A 145 9.83 12.47 9.55
N GLN A 146 9.50 12.83 8.32
CA GLN A 146 9.22 14.23 7.95
C GLN A 146 8.01 14.78 8.72
N LEU A 147 6.91 14.04 8.82
CA LEU A 147 5.72 14.46 9.56
C LEU A 147 5.97 14.66 11.06
N GLN A 148 6.87 13.87 11.67
CA GLN A 148 7.27 14.05 13.06
C GLN A 148 8.05 15.35 13.33
N THR A 149 8.67 15.94 12.31
CA THR A 149 9.38 17.24 12.47
C THR A 149 8.43 18.44 12.61
N LEU A 150 7.15 18.26 12.27
CA LEU A 150 6.14 19.30 12.40
C LEU A 150 5.88 19.60 13.88
N ALA A 151 5.68 20.88 14.21
CA ALA A 151 5.39 21.30 15.59
C ALA A 151 4.16 20.59 16.20
N ARG A 152 3.22 20.15 15.36
CA ARG A 152 2.06 19.34 15.73
C ARG A 152 1.90 18.21 14.71
N PRO A 153 2.51 17.03 14.95
CA PRO A 153 2.43 15.92 14.01
C PRO A 153 0.98 15.42 13.84
N PRO A 154 0.48 15.30 12.61
CA PRO A 154 -0.90 14.89 12.35
C PRO A 154 -1.16 13.43 12.76
N GLY A 155 -2.43 13.03 12.75
CA GLY A 155 -2.80 11.62 12.67
C GLY A 155 -2.43 11.09 11.30
N VAL A 156 -2.18 9.78 11.17
CA VAL A 156 -1.83 9.18 9.88
C VAL A 156 -2.71 7.96 9.61
N ILE A 157 -3.21 7.87 8.38
CA ILE A 157 -3.93 6.71 7.84
C ILE A 157 -3.28 6.36 6.50
N ILE A 158 -2.94 5.09 6.29
CA ILE A 158 -2.28 4.59 5.09
C ILE A 158 -3.04 3.36 4.62
N PHE A 159 -3.42 3.34 3.36
CA PHE A 159 -4.08 2.18 2.76
C PHE A 159 -3.70 2.07 1.29
N ASN A 160 -3.32 0.87 0.90
CA ASN A 160 -2.94 0.58 -0.47
C ASN A 160 -4.00 -0.35 -1.07
N PRO A 161 -4.56 -0.03 -2.24
CA PRO A 161 -5.51 -0.91 -2.92
C PRO A 161 -4.87 -2.18 -3.50
N GLY A 162 -3.65 -2.54 -3.08
CA GLY A 162 -2.87 -3.61 -3.67
C GLY A 162 -2.86 -4.94 -2.95
N GLN A 163 -3.38 -5.02 -1.72
CA GLN A 163 -3.43 -6.27 -0.94
C GLN A 163 -4.88 -6.71 -0.69
N LEU A 164 -5.62 -6.98 -1.77
CA LEU A 164 -7.05 -7.32 -1.70
C LEU A 164 -7.34 -8.83 -1.71
N LEU A 165 -6.32 -9.67 -1.94
CA LEU A 165 -6.47 -11.12 -2.00
C LEU A 165 -6.27 -11.76 -0.63
N TYR A 166 -7.33 -12.24 0.01
CA TYR A 166 -7.22 -12.95 1.29
C TYR A 166 -6.85 -14.41 1.10
N SER A 167 -5.72 -14.83 1.69
CA SER A 167 -5.30 -16.22 1.75
C SER A 167 -5.73 -16.85 3.07
N HIS A 168 -6.67 -17.79 3.03
CA HIS A 168 -7.08 -18.57 4.21
C HIS A 168 -5.95 -19.42 4.79
N LYS A 169 -5.01 -19.86 3.94
CA LYS A 169 -3.85 -20.66 4.37
C LYS A 169 -2.81 -19.80 5.10
N GLU A 170 -2.51 -18.62 4.55
CA GLU A 170 -1.53 -17.70 5.18
C GLU A 170 -2.19 -16.78 6.23
N LYS A 171 -3.53 -16.79 6.33
CA LYS A 171 -4.34 -15.96 7.23
C LYS A 171 -4.09 -14.45 7.09
N GLN A 172 -3.86 -13.99 5.87
CA GLN A 172 -3.57 -12.59 5.59
C GLN A 172 -4.03 -12.17 4.19
N ALA A 173 -4.23 -10.87 4.02
CA ALA A 173 -4.37 -10.25 2.71
C ALA A 173 -3.02 -10.15 2.01
N MET A 174 -3.01 -10.33 0.69
CA MET A 174 -1.80 -10.42 -0.12
C MET A 174 -1.98 -9.63 -1.41
N SER A 175 -0.88 -9.10 -1.93
CA SER A 175 -0.84 -8.60 -3.29
C SER A 175 -0.84 -9.75 -4.31
N GLN A 176 -1.20 -9.44 -5.56
CA GLN A 176 -1.13 -10.42 -6.63
C GLN A 176 0.29 -10.99 -6.80
N THR A 177 1.31 -10.13 -6.65
CA THR A 177 2.72 -10.53 -6.68
C THR A 177 3.03 -11.56 -5.61
N SER A 178 2.69 -11.29 -4.35
CA SER A 178 2.91 -12.24 -3.26
C SER A 178 2.07 -13.51 -3.41
N TRP A 179 0.85 -13.41 -3.94
CA TRP A 179 0.00 -14.56 -4.22
C TRP A 179 0.64 -15.54 -5.22
N LEU A 180 1.18 -15.03 -6.31
CA LEU A 180 1.83 -15.82 -7.35
C LEU A 180 3.17 -16.42 -6.87
N ALA A 181 3.87 -15.71 -5.99
CA ALA A 181 5.14 -16.17 -5.45
C ALA A 181 5.03 -17.28 -4.38
N ARG A 182 3.84 -17.61 -3.89
CA ARG A 182 3.63 -18.67 -2.88
C ARG A 182 4.20 -20.02 -3.30
N ASN A 183 4.76 -20.75 -2.36
CA ASN A 183 5.32 -22.08 -2.60
C ASN A 183 4.26 -23.08 -3.08
N LYS A 184 4.62 -23.82 -4.13
CA LYS A 184 3.82 -24.82 -4.83
C LYS A 184 4.33 -26.22 -4.52
N GLU A 185 3.54 -27.24 -4.87
CA GLU A 185 3.94 -28.64 -4.69
C GLU A 185 5.15 -29.02 -5.56
N SER A 186 5.27 -28.41 -6.74
CA SER A 186 6.45 -28.53 -7.62
C SER A 186 6.66 -27.22 -8.38
N ALA A 187 7.85 -27.00 -8.91
CA ALA A 187 8.17 -25.79 -9.69
C ALA A 187 7.34 -25.66 -10.98
N LEU A 188 6.72 -26.76 -11.45
CA LEU A 188 5.91 -26.81 -12.66
C LEU A 188 4.40 -26.80 -12.39
N HIS A 189 3.97 -26.82 -11.13
CA HIS A 189 2.55 -26.72 -10.81
C HIS A 189 2.01 -25.30 -11.09
N GLU A 190 0.71 -25.23 -11.42
CA GLU A 190 -0.03 -23.97 -11.51
C GLU A 190 0.03 -23.21 -10.18
N HIS A 191 -0.10 -21.88 -10.25
CA HIS A 191 -0.29 -21.07 -9.06
C HIS A 191 -1.64 -21.39 -8.40
N TYR A 192 -1.78 -21.08 -7.11
CA TYR A 192 -3.05 -21.23 -6.41
C TYR A 192 -4.14 -20.43 -7.13
N ARG A 193 -5.24 -21.10 -7.46
CA ARG A 193 -6.39 -20.44 -8.09
C ARG A 193 -7.02 -19.46 -7.12
N ILE A 194 -7.36 -18.28 -7.63
CA ILE A 194 -8.11 -17.27 -6.88
C ILE A 194 -9.59 -17.59 -7.05
N HIS A 195 -10.26 -17.94 -5.95
CA HIS A 195 -11.71 -18.09 -5.94
C HIS A 195 -12.36 -16.70 -5.95
N PRO A 196 -13.27 -16.40 -6.89
CA PRO A 196 -13.82 -15.06 -7.08
C PRO A 196 -14.61 -14.51 -5.88
N VAL A 197 -14.99 -15.39 -4.94
CA VAL A 197 -15.73 -15.01 -3.72
C VAL A 197 -14.94 -15.24 -2.44
N HIS A 198 -14.15 -16.32 -2.36
CA HIS A 198 -13.59 -16.74 -1.07
C HIS A 198 -12.22 -16.12 -0.79
N ASN A 199 -11.54 -15.61 -1.82
CA ASN A 199 -10.26 -14.91 -1.66
C ASN A 199 -10.42 -13.40 -1.63
N TYR A 200 -11.64 -12.90 -1.45
CA TYR A 200 -11.93 -11.49 -1.33
C TYR A 200 -12.74 -11.23 -0.07
N VAL A 201 -12.59 -10.02 0.47
CA VAL A 201 -13.40 -9.51 1.57
C VAL A 201 -14.47 -8.61 0.96
N THR A 202 -15.74 -8.82 1.31
CA THR A 202 -16.85 -7.95 0.90
C THR A 202 -16.51 -6.50 1.20
N GLY A 203 -16.84 -5.55 0.30
CA GLY A 203 -16.46 -4.14 0.47
C GLY A 203 -15.01 -3.82 0.08
N HIS A 204 -14.20 -4.81 -0.25
CA HIS A 204 -12.79 -4.65 -0.61
C HIS A 204 -12.37 -5.58 -1.75
N THR A 205 -13.27 -5.88 -2.69
CA THR A 205 -13.01 -6.83 -3.79
C THR A 205 -12.25 -6.17 -4.96
N THR A 206 -12.33 -4.85 -5.07
CA THR A 206 -11.62 -4.04 -6.07
C THR A 206 -10.92 -2.85 -5.43
N PRO A 207 -9.87 -2.28 -6.08
CA PRO A 207 -9.23 -1.04 -5.64
C PRO A 207 -10.22 0.07 -5.28
N ASN A 208 -11.20 0.30 -6.17
CA ASN A 208 -12.20 1.34 -5.98
C ASN A 208 -13.10 1.07 -4.79
N GLU A 209 -13.63 -0.16 -4.70
CA GLU A 209 -14.52 -0.56 -3.59
C GLU A 209 -13.78 -0.45 -2.25
N HIS A 210 -12.52 -0.88 -2.19
CA HIS A 210 -11.72 -0.77 -0.97
C HIS A 210 -11.57 0.68 -0.51
N VAL A 211 -11.14 1.58 -1.41
CA VAL A 211 -10.98 3.01 -1.10
C VAL A 211 -12.31 3.64 -0.71
N ALA A 212 -13.39 3.35 -1.44
CA ALA A 212 -14.72 3.88 -1.17
C ALA A 212 -15.24 3.42 0.20
N THR A 213 -15.12 2.13 0.53
CA THR A 213 -15.57 1.56 1.80
C THR A 213 -14.78 2.13 2.97
N VAL A 214 -13.44 2.19 2.87
CA VAL A 214 -12.59 2.78 3.91
C VAL A 214 -12.98 4.24 4.15
N LEU A 215 -13.15 5.01 3.08
CA LEU A 215 -13.47 6.44 3.18
C LEU A 215 -14.87 6.71 3.74
N LYS A 216 -15.86 5.89 3.34
CA LYS A 216 -17.26 6.07 3.73
C LYS A 216 -17.55 5.59 5.16
N TYR A 217 -16.95 4.48 5.57
CA TYR A 217 -17.33 3.80 6.82
C TYR A 217 -16.24 3.78 7.88
N VAL A 218 -14.97 3.67 7.49
CA VAL A 218 -13.87 3.48 8.46
C VAL A 218 -13.31 4.81 8.92
N VAL A 219 -12.92 5.69 7.99
CA VAL A 219 -12.25 6.97 8.30
C VAL A 219 -13.10 7.87 9.23
N PRO A 220 -14.40 8.10 9.01
CA PRO A 220 -15.21 8.94 9.89
C PRO A 220 -15.28 8.38 11.33
N GLU A 221 -15.36 7.06 11.45
CA GLU A 221 -15.48 6.38 12.74
C GLU A 221 -14.19 6.41 13.57
N ILE A 222 -13.02 6.36 12.92
CA ILE A 222 -11.73 6.35 13.63
C ILE A 222 -11.12 7.73 13.86
N THR A 223 -11.58 8.76 13.16
CA THR A 223 -11.05 10.14 13.26
C THR A 223 -11.91 11.04 14.14
N HIS A 224 -11.36 12.16 14.60
CA HIS A 224 -12.11 13.20 15.30
C HIS A 224 -13.29 13.70 14.42
N GLU A 225 -14.44 14.04 15.01
CA GLU A 225 -15.65 14.47 14.25
C GLU A 225 -15.37 15.64 13.29
N GLY A 226 -14.69 16.67 13.78
CA GLY A 226 -14.15 17.78 12.97
C GLY A 226 -12.75 17.56 12.40
N ALA A 227 -12.42 16.34 11.98
CA ALA A 227 -11.13 16.04 11.35
C ALA A 227 -10.97 16.77 10.00
N LYS A 228 -9.71 17.08 9.71
CA LYS A 228 -9.21 17.80 8.54
C LYS A 228 -8.25 16.87 7.80
N LEU A 229 -8.68 16.39 6.63
CA LEU A 229 -7.99 15.37 5.87
C LEU A 229 -7.08 15.99 4.81
N TYR A 230 -5.79 15.69 4.87
CA TYR A 230 -4.80 16.03 3.87
C TYR A 230 -4.40 14.75 3.15
N THR A 231 -4.76 14.62 1.87
CA THR A 231 -4.60 13.35 1.16
C THR A 231 -3.41 13.39 0.23
N ILE A 232 -2.53 12.41 0.36
CA ILE A 232 -1.48 12.07 -0.60
C ILE A 232 -1.96 10.80 -1.31
N ALA A 233 -2.05 10.83 -2.63
CA ALA A 233 -2.41 9.66 -3.42
C ALA A 233 -1.35 9.43 -4.50
N ILE A 234 -1.09 8.17 -4.85
CA ILE A 234 -0.04 7.78 -5.79
C ILE A 234 -0.64 6.96 -6.92
N SER A 235 -0.31 7.31 -8.17
CA SER A 235 -0.69 6.60 -9.39
C SER A 235 -2.20 6.36 -9.47
N ASP A 236 -2.64 5.11 -9.65
CA ASP A 236 -4.04 4.68 -9.65
C ASP A 236 -4.77 4.92 -8.31
N GLY A 237 -4.02 5.02 -7.20
CA GLY A 237 -4.57 5.47 -5.92
C GLY A 237 -5.22 6.85 -6.01
N CYS A 238 -4.71 7.72 -6.90
CA CYS A 238 -5.33 9.02 -7.18
C CYS A 238 -6.73 8.84 -7.77
N GLU A 239 -6.87 8.00 -8.79
CA GLU A 239 -8.15 7.77 -9.49
C GLU A 239 -9.18 7.15 -8.56
N ASN A 240 -8.77 6.13 -7.79
CA ASN A 240 -9.65 5.47 -6.83
C ASN A 240 -10.13 6.44 -5.73
N MET A 241 -9.24 7.28 -5.19
CA MET A 241 -9.60 8.28 -4.19
C MET A 241 -10.55 9.34 -4.75
N LEU A 242 -10.21 9.94 -5.89
CA LEU A 242 -11.03 11.00 -6.48
C LEU A 242 -12.40 10.47 -6.89
N LYS A 243 -12.47 9.27 -7.49
CA LYS A 243 -13.73 8.64 -7.87
C LYS A 243 -14.58 8.29 -6.65
N ALA A 244 -13.98 7.81 -5.56
CA ALA A 244 -14.71 7.52 -4.33
C ALA A 244 -15.38 8.78 -3.75
N ILE A 245 -14.68 9.91 -3.73
CA ILE A 245 -15.23 11.19 -3.26
C ILE A 245 -16.27 11.73 -4.23
N ASP A 246 -15.99 11.70 -5.53
CA ASP A 246 -16.92 12.17 -6.56
C ASP A 246 -18.26 11.45 -6.46
N VAL A 247 -18.25 10.12 -6.36
CA VAL A 247 -19.47 9.31 -6.18
C VAL A 247 -20.17 9.66 -4.87
N GLN A 248 -19.46 9.75 -3.75
CA GLN A 248 -20.08 10.09 -2.47
C GLN A 248 -20.75 11.46 -2.48
N LEU A 249 -20.13 12.47 -3.11
CA LEU A 249 -20.68 13.83 -3.20
C LEU A 249 -21.82 13.97 -4.22
N GLU A 250 -21.84 13.11 -5.25
CA GLU A 250 -22.99 13.03 -6.16
C GLU A 250 -24.18 12.30 -5.53
N GLU A 251 -23.94 11.29 -4.69
CA GLU A 251 -24.98 10.58 -3.93
C GLU A 251 -25.55 11.45 -2.80
N ASP A 252 -24.68 12.18 -2.10
CA ASP A 252 -25.03 13.06 -0.98
C ASP A 252 -24.11 14.28 -1.00
N SER A 253 -24.65 15.43 -1.42
CA SER A 253 -23.90 16.68 -1.48
C SER A 253 -23.39 17.17 -0.13
N ASP A 254 -24.00 16.71 0.96
CA ASP A 254 -23.64 17.04 2.33
C ASP A 254 -22.82 15.92 3.01
N ALA A 255 -22.34 14.93 2.23
CA ALA A 255 -21.53 13.84 2.76
C ALA A 255 -20.33 14.38 3.56
N TRP A 256 -20.07 13.76 4.71
CA TRP A 256 -19.02 14.16 5.67
C TRP A 256 -17.68 14.47 5.00
N ILE A 257 -17.31 13.67 4.00
CA ILE A 257 -16.03 13.81 3.29
C ILE A 257 -15.89 15.16 2.58
N GLY A 258 -16.99 15.75 2.11
CA GLY A 258 -16.98 17.06 1.43
C GLY A 258 -16.54 18.20 2.34
N GLY A 259 -16.88 18.12 3.64
CA GLY A 259 -16.45 19.09 4.65
C GLY A 259 -15.10 18.76 5.30
N ALA A 260 -14.68 17.50 5.27
CA ALA A 260 -13.48 17.04 5.96
C ALA A 260 -12.18 17.25 5.17
N VAL A 261 -12.21 17.21 3.84
CA VAL A 261 -10.99 17.28 3.01
C VAL A 261 -10.45 18.71 2.89
N GLU A 262 -9.14 18.88 3.11
CA GLU A 262 -8.46 20.18 3.10
C GLU A 262 -7.45 20.34 1.96
N ALA A 263 -6.84 19.26 1.46
CA ALA A 263 -5.92 19.32 0.33
C ALA A 263 -5.69 17.94 -0.32
N PHE A 264 -5.27 17.97 -1.59
CA PHE A 264 -4.74 16.81 -2.30
C PHE A 264 -3.33 17.03 -2.83
N ALA A 265 -2.47 16.04 -2.60
CA ALA A 265 -1.23 15.84 -3.35
C ALA A 265 -1.35 14.55 -4.17
N LEU A 266 -1.47 14.70 -5.49
CA LEU A 266 -1.71 13.60 -6.43
C LEU A 266 -0.42 13.32 -7.21
N MET A 267 0.25 12.21 -6.90
CA MET A 267 1.53 11.82 -7.47
C MET A 267 1.30 10.88 -8.65
N GLN A 268 1.91 11.15 -9.80
CA GLN A 268 1.72 10.42 -11.06
C GLN A 268 0.25 10.21 -11.44
N THR A 269 -0.56 11.25 -11.24
CA THR A 269 -1.99 11.14 -11.48
C THR A 269 -2.32 11.09 -12.98
N THR A 270 -3.23 10.19 -13.33
CA THR A 270 -3.69 9.97 -14.71
C THR A 270 -5.15 10.36 -14.95
N HIS A 271 -5.86 10.79 -13.89
CA HIS A 271 -7.24 11.25 -14.00
C HIS A 271 -7.37 12.42 -14.95
N ARG A 272 -8.49 12.49 -15.66
CA ARG A 272 -8.83 13.61 -16.53
C ARG A 272 -9.86 14.49 -15.83
N PRO A 273 -9.73 15.84 -15.90
CA PRO A 273 -10.68 16.73 -15.20
C PRO A 273 -12.16 16.48 -15.53
N HIS A 274 -12.48 16.00 -16.74
CA HIS A 274 -13.86 15.70 -17.14
C HIS A 274 -14.42 14.39 -16.57
N GLU A 275 -13.59 13.54 -15.97
CA GLU A 275 -14.04 12.31 -15.30
C GLU A 275 -14.65 12.60 -13.92
N ILE A 276 -14.38 13.78 -13.37
CA ILE A 276 -14.95 14.27 -12.12
C ILE A 276 -16.28 14.97 -12.42
N LYS A 277 -17.38 14.40 -11.95
CA LYS A 277 -18.73 14.89 -12.25
C LYS A 277 -19.09 16.06 -11.34
N ASN A 278 -18.79 15.91 -10.06
CA ASN A 278 -19.16 16.87 -9.03
C ASN A 278 -18.46 18.22 -9.26
N ALA A 279 -19.25 19.27 -9.41
CA ALA A 279 -18.75 20.60 -9.70
C ALA A 279 -17.97 21.21 -8.53
N ALA A 280 -18.39 20.94 -7.29
CA ALA A 280 -17.72 21.43 -6.09
C ALA A 280 -16.34 20.77 -5.93
N LEU A 281 -16.24 19.46 -6.17
CA LEU A 281 -14.97 18.75 -6.13
C LEU A 281 -13.98 19.27 -7.20
N ARG A 282 -14.44 19.52 -8.43
CA ARG A 282 -13.59 20.13 -9.48
C ARG A 282 -13.05 21.49 -9.06
N MET A 283 -13.92 22.35 -8.53
CA MET A 283 -13.51 23.68 -8.05
C MET A 283 -12.54 23.58 -6.86
N PHE A 284 -12.80 22.65 -5.94
CA PHE A 284 -11.91 22.35 -4.82
C PHE A 284 -10.52 21.92 -5.29
N LEU A 285 -10.42 20.97 -6.23
CA LEU A 285 -9.14 20.49 -6.75
C LEU A 285 -8.33 21.58 -7.45
N ASN A 286 -8.98 22.51 -8.16
CA ASN A 286 -8.29 23.65 -8.76
C ASN A 286 -7.62 24.53 -7.69
N LEU A 287 -8.31 24.77 -6.57
CA LEU A 287 -7.82 25.64 -5.50
C LEU A 287 -6.83 24.93 -4.55
N ARG A 288 -7.12 23.68 -4.20
CA ARG A 288 -6.52 22.95 -3.06
C ARG A 288 -5.88 21.60 -3.45
N GLY A 289 -5.98 21.21 -4.72
CA GLY A 289 -5.31 20.05 -5.28
C GLY A 289 -4.02 20.43 -6.01
N ARG A 290 -3.01 19.56 -5.93
CA ARG A 290 -1.78 19.66 -6.74
C ARG A 290 -1.46 18.28 -7.31
N GLY A 291 -1.21 18.24 -8.60
CA GLY A 291 -0.80 17.03 -9.32
C GLY A 291 0.66 17.12 -9.76
N TRP A 292 1.42 16.05 -9.53
CA TRP A 292 2.77 15.87 -10.04
C TRP A 292 2.78 14.73 -11.04
N VAL A 293 3.32 14.95 -12.22
CA VAL A 293 3.44 13.92 -13.27
C VAL A 293 4.84 13.96 -13.85
N THR A 294 5.32 12.82 -14.34
CA THR A 294 6.57 12.80 -15.10
C THR A 294 6.31 13.32 -16.52
N ALA A 295 7.10 14.29 -16.95
CA ALA A 295 7.12 14.77 -18.33
C ALA A 295 8.57 14.73 -18.84
N LEU A 296 8.77 14.09 -20.00
CA LEU A 296 10.11 13.86 -20.56
C LEU A 296 10.81 15.17 -20.95
N ASP A 297 10.04 16.16 -21.41
CA ASP A 297 10.58 17.39 -22.00
C ASP A 297 10.34 18.63 -21.13
N VAL A 298 9.96 18.45 -19.86
CA VAL A 298 9.66 19.55 -18.93
C VAL A 298 10.56 19.44 -17.70
N PRO A 299 11.34 20.49 -17.36
CA PRO A 299 12.18 20.47 -16.17
C PRO A 299 11.37 20.23 -14.89
N PRO A 300 11.94 19.53 -13.88
CA PRO A 300 11.28 19.34 -12.59
C PRO A 300 10.80 20.66 -11.97
N GLY A 301 9.58 20.63 -11.42
CA GLY A 301 8.97 21.78 -10.74
C GLY A 301 8.31 22.81 -11.67
N LYS A 302 8.30 22.60 -12.99
CA LYS A 302 7.54 23.46 -13.92
C LYS A 302 6.08 23.03 -14.03
N LEU A 303 5.21 24.01 -14.25
CA LEU A 303 3.78 23.80 -14.51
C LEU A 303 3.61 23.15 -15.88
N ILE A 304 2.94 22.00 -15.92
CA ILE A 304 2.70 21.23 -17.16
C ILE A 304 1.31 21.54 -17.73
N ALA A 305 0.30 21.65 -16.87
CA ALA A 305 -1.07 21.98 -17.25
C ALA A 305 -1.82 22.63 -16.09
N LEU A 306 -2.85 23.41 -16.40
CA LEU A 306 -3.89 23.81 -15.45
C LEU A 306 -5.13 22.92 -15.65
N PRO A 307 -5.92 22.65 -14.59
CA PRO A 307 -7.15 21.88 -14.68
C PRO A 307 -8.17 22.45 -15.67
#